data_AF-A0AAN8F0Q3-F1
#
_entry.id   AF-A0AAN8F0Q3-F1
#
_cell.length_a   1.000
_cell.length_b   1.000
_cell.length_c   1.000
_cell.angle_alpha   90.00
_cell.angle_beta   90.00
_cell.angle_gamma   90.00
#
_symmetry.space_group_name_H-M   'P 1'
#
loop_
_entity.id
_entity.type
_entity.pdbx_description
1 polymer ?
#
loop_
_entity_poly.entity_id
_entity_poly.type
_entity_poly.pdbx_seq_one_letter_code
_entity_poly.pdbx_strand_id
1 'polypeptide(L)'
;MIPSASFLRFLFKGKALVFWMVLCVLYMAIQPFINRTHPYNTVISSYISYPVITDDAATESAYFAALFVPIHNITVVVLSFSLYTLICAYVIRMKGIVKGTHYKSQVQLFVQALLICTTTAITSLLYVLLGFITLSRSLIIAMNVFWQLSHGLHGFIYFFFNRSIRNEVLGIFGRKKSDHITTVTAR
;
A
#
# COMPACT_ATOMS: atom_id res chain seq x y z
N MET A 1 1.74 -3.47 -23.20
CA MET A 1 0.49 -3.43 -22.40
C MET A 1 -0.38 -4.59 -22.83
N ILE A 2 -1.18 -5.10 -21.89
CA ILE A 2 -2.04 -6.28 -22.02
C ILE A 2 -3.11 -6.04 -23.12
N PRO A 3 -3.27 -6.91 -24.13
CA PRO A 3 -4.32 -6.78 -25.14
C PRO A 3 -5.74 -6.79 -24.54
N SER A 4 -5.99 -7.63 -23.53
CA SER A 4 -7.29 -7.76 -22.85
C SER A 4 -7.62 -6.63 -21.88
N ALA A 5 -6.63 -5.83 -21.44
CA ALA A 5 -6.86 -4.64 -20.61
C ALA A 5 -6.73 -3.33 -21.42
N SER A 6 -6.79 -3.42 -22.75
CA SER A 6 -6.72 -2.26 -23.64
C SER A 6 -7.85 -1.26 -23.40
N PHE A 7 -9.01 -1.71 -22.91
CA PHE A 7 -10.09 -0.83 -22.47
C PHE A 7 -9.66 0.07 -21.30
N LEU A 8 -8.95 -0.45 -20.29
CA LEU A 8 -8.49 0.34 -19.13
C LEU A 8 -7.37 1.35 -19.45
N ARG A 9 -6.93 1.40 -20.71
CA ARG A 9 -5.87 2.30 -21.17
C ARG A 9 -6.24 3.76 -21.01
N PHE A 10 -7.53 4.10 -20.99
CA PHE A 10 -7.98 5.47 -20.73
C PHE A 10 -7.58 5.96 -19.32
N LEU A 11 -7.50 5.08 -18.31
CA LEU A 11 -7.14 5.46 -16.95
C LEU A 11 -5.71 6.00 -16.84
N PHE A 12 -4.82 5.57 -17.73
CA PHE A 12 -3.39 5.89 -17.67
C PHE A 12 -2.91 6.71 -18.87
N LYS A 13 -3.81 7.22 -19.71
CA LYS A 13 -3.45 7.97 -20.92
C LYS A 13 -3.28 9.47 -20.64
N GLY A 14 -2.20 10.05 -21.14
CA GLY A 14 -1.96 11.50 -21.07
C GLY A 14 -1.91 12.01 -19.64
N LYS A 15 -2.71 13.04 -19.32
CA LYS A 15 -2.75 13.67 -17.99
C LYS A 15 -3.61 12.89 -16.97
N ALA A 16 -4.27 11.80 -17.37
CA ALA A 16 -5.12 11.02 -16.46
C ALA A 16 -4.34 10.44 -15.27
N LEU A 17 -3.11 9.97 -15.50
CA LEU A 17 -2.26 9.46 -14.40
C LEU A 17 -1.93 10.55 -13.37
N VAL A 18 -1.64 11.77 -13.82
CA VAL A 18 -1.42 12.92 -12.93
C VAL A 18 -2.69 13.27 -12.16
N PHE A 19 -3.83 13.26 -12.84
CA PHE A 19 -5.13 13.47 -12.21
C PHE A 19 -5.38 12.46 -11.07
N TRP A 20 -5.13 11.16 -11.29
CA TRP A 20 -5.26 10.14 -10.23
C TRP A 20 -4.32 10.38 -9.05
N MET A 21 -3.07 10.75 -9.31
CA MET A 21 -2.12 11.07 -8.23
C MET A 21 -2.59 12.26 -7.41
N VAL A 22 -3.07 13.33 -8.05
CA VAL A 22 -3.64 14.50 -7.37
C VAL A 22 -4.87 14.11 -6.55
N LEU A 23 -5.76 13.29 -7.12
CA LEU A 23 -6.95 12.81 -6.42
C LEU A 23 -6.60 12.00 -5.17
N CYS A 24 -5.59 11.12 -5.24
CA CYS A 24 -5.11 10.39 -4.06
C CYS A 24 -4.57 11.34 -2.98
N VAL A 25 -3.77 12.35 -3.37
CA VAL A 25 -3.22 13.34 -2.42
C VAL A 25 -4.33 14.18 -1.79
N LEU A 26 -5.29 14.64 -2.58
CA LEU A 26 -6.45 15.40 -2.09
C LEU A 26 -7.30 14.55 -1.15
N TYR A 27 -7.58 13.29 -1.51
CA TYR A 27 -8.28 12.36 -0.65
C TYR A 27 -7.58 12.25 0.70
N MET A 28 -6.27 11.99 0.72
CA MET A 28 -5.47 11.91 1.95
C MET A 28 -5.47 13.22 2.75
N ALA A 29 -5.36 14.37 2.08
CA ALA A 29 -5.34 15.68 2.72
C ALA A 29 -6.68 16.05 3.36
N ILE A 30 -7.80 15.58 2.80
CA ILE A 30 -9.15 15.85 3.30
C ILE A 30 -9.50 14.96 4.51
N GLN A 31 -8.91 13.76 4.61
CA GLN A 31 -9.20 12.79 5.68
C GLN A 31 -9.17 13.37 7.10
N PRO A 32 -8.17 14.18 7.52
CA PRO A 32 -8.10 14.70 8.88
C PRO A 32 -9.17 15.74 9.22
N PHE A 33 -9.81 16.33 8.20
CA PHE A 33 -10.87 17.33 8.38
C PHE A 33 -12.25 16.68 8.46
N ILE A 34 -12.44 15.50 7.87
CA ILE A 34 -13.69 14.75 7.91
C ILE A 34 -13.71 13.78 9.09
N ASN A 35 -12.59 13.09 9.34
CA ASN A 35 -12.49 12.12 10.42
C ASN A 35 -12.11 12.80 11.72
N ARG A 36 -12.66 12.29 12.82
CA ARG A 36 -12.20 12.64 14.16
C ARG A 36 -10.77 12.14 14.38
N THR A 37 -10.07 12.81 15.29
CA THR A 37 -8.77 12.37 15.78
C THR A 37 -8.89 11.00 16.43
N HIS A 38 -7.92 10.13 16.18
CA HIS A 38 -7.82 8.81 16.80
C HIS A 38 -6.79 8.89 17.91
N PRO A 39 -7.17 9.13 19.18
CA PRO A 39 -6.19 9.16 20.26
C PRO A 39 -5.62 7.77 20.51
N TYR A 40 -4.37 7.73 20.98
CA TYR A 40 -3.78 6.50 21.46
C TYR A 40 -4.31 6.18 22.86
N ASN A 41 -4.85 4.96 23.04
CA ASN A 41 -5.31 4.48 24.32
C ASN A 41 -4.32 3.45 24.87
N THR A 42 -3.78 3.70 26.07
CA THR A 42 -2.77 2.86 26.72
C THR A 42 -3.33 1.54 27.25
N VAL A 43 -4.59 1.52 27.68
CA VAL A 43 -5.29 0.33 28.20
C VAL A 43 -5.43 -0.73 27.10
N ILE A 44 -5.89 -0.30 25.92
CA ILE A 44 -6.05 -1.17 24.75
C ILE A 44 -4.72 -1.28 23.97
N SER A 45 -3.78 -0.37 24.21
CA SER A 45 -2.49 -0.27 23.51
C SER A 45 -2.64 -0.04 22.00
N SER A 46 -3.66 0.73 21.59
CA SER A 46 -3.98 1.03 20.19
C SER A 46 -4.56 2.43 20.01
N TYR A 47 -4.44 2.94 18.78
CA TYR A 47 -5.26 4.04 18.31
C TYR A 47 -6.70 3.57 18.12
N ILE A 48 -7.64 4.32 18.67
CA ILE A 48 -9.07 4.00 18.65
C ILE A 48 -9.86 5.18 18.09
N SER A 49 -10.98 4.86 17.44
CA SER A 49 -11.88 5.88 16.84
C SER A 49 -12.83 6.49 17.86
N TYR A 50 -12.93 5.91 19.06
CA TYR A 50 -13.75 6.43 20.15
C TYR A 50 -12.96 7.44 20.99
N PRO A 51 -13.57 8.53 21.43
CA PRO A 51 -12.90 9.52 22.26
C PRO A 51 -12.67 9.02 23.70
N VAL A 52 -13.39 7.97 24.14
CA VAL A 52 -13.27 7.36 25.48
C VAL A 52 -13.41 8.41 26.57
N ILE A 53 -14.48 9.19 26.46
CA ILE A 53 -14.83 10.23 27.43
C ILE A 53 -15.56 9.58 28.63
N THR A 54 -16.31 8.52 28.37
CA THR A 54 -17.03 7.72 29.34
C THR A 54 -16.52 6.28 29.31
N ASP A 55 -16.65 5.58 30.45
CA ASP A 55 -16.34 4.15 30.54
C ASP A 55 -17.45 3.26 29.93
N ASP A 56 -18.57 3.85 29.52
CA ASP A 56 -19.66 3.12 28.87
C ASP A 56 -19.47 3.05 27.34
N ALA A 57 -18.94 1.92 26.88
CA ALA A 57 -18.73 1.65 25.47
C ALA A 57 -20.03 1.73 24.63
N ALA A 58 -21.19 1.41 25.20
CA ALA A 58 -22.47 1.49 24.50
C ALA A 58 -22.84 2.94 24.19
N THR A 59 -22.74 3.82 25.19
CA THR A 59 -22.93 5.27 25.02
C THR A 59 -21.89 5.86 24.05
N GLU A 60 -20.61 5.51 24.20
CA GLU A 60 -19.54 5.99 23.30
C GLU A 60 -19.83 5.62 21.84
N SER A 61 -20.25 4.37 21.58
CA SER A 61 -20.58 3.93 20.23
C SER A 61 -21.84 4.60 19.67
N ALA A 62 -22.88 4.79 20.48
CA ALA A 62 -24.13 5.42 20.03
C ALA A 62 -23.95 6.87 19.60
N TYR A 63 -23.14 7.66 20.32
CA TYR A 63 -22.94 9.08 20.04
C TYR A 63 -21.73 9.38 19.14
N PHE A 64 -20.73 8.48 19.08
CA PHE A 64 -19.45 8.74 18.42
C PHE A 64 -19.02 7.69 17.40
N ALA A 65 -19.90 6.77 16.98
CA ALA A 65 -19.58 5.84 15.90
C ALA A 65 -19.17 6.56 14.61
N ALA A 66 -17.91 6.40 14.22
CA ALA A 66 -17.38 6.89 12.95
C ALA A 66 -17.31 5.73 11.94
N LEU A 67 -18.29 5.61 11.05
CA LEU A 67 -18.34 4.54 10.05
C LEU A 67 -17.32 4.71 8.92
N PHE A 68 -16.74 5.90 8.77
CA PHE A 68 -15.86 6.21 7.65
C PHE A 68 -14.60 5.32 7.60
N VAL A 69 -13.91 5.18 8.74
CA VAL A 69 -12.69 4.36 8.85
C VAL A 69 -12.93 2.87 8.60
N PRO A 70 -13.94 2.22 9.22
CA PRO A 70 -14.22 0.81 8.91
C PRO A 70 -14.66 0.62 7.46
N ILE A 71 -15.48 1.52 6.88
CA ILE A 71 -15.86 1.46 5.45
C ILE A 71 -14.61 1.56 4.56
N HIS A 72 -13.72 2.49 4.85
CA HIS A 72 -12.46 2.64 4.12
C HIS A 72 -11.61 1.37 4.19
N ASN A 73 -11.40 0.82 5.38
CA ASN A 73 -10.60 -0.38 5.57
C ASN A 73 -11.21 -1.62 4.88
N ILE A 74 -12.53 -1.81 4.98
CA ILE A 74 -13.23 -2.89 4.26
C ILE A 74 -13.05 -2.72 2.74
N THR A 75 -13.22 -1.49 2.24
CA THR A 75 -13.03 -1.19 0.81
C THR A 75 -11.61 -1.51 0.36
N VAL A 76 -10.59 -1.14 1.13
CA VAL A 76 -9.18 -1.45 0.85
C VAL A 76 -8.95 -2.96 0.80
N VAL A 77 -9.49 -3.72 1.75
CA VAL A 77 -9.36 -5.19 1.79
C VAL A 77 -10.01 -5.82 0.55
N VAL A 78 -11.28 -5.48 0.29
CA VAL A 78 -12.03 -6.07 -0.84
C VAL A 78 -11.38 -5.74 -2.18
N LEU A 79 -11.01 -4.48 -2.41
CA LEU A 79 -10.38 -4.08 -3.66
C LEU A 79 -8.99 -4.70 -3.83
N SER A 80 -8.19 -4.76 -2.78
CA SER A 80 -6.85 -5.37 -2.83
C SER A 80 -6.96 -6.86 -3.16
N PHE A 81 -7.74 -7.63 -2.41
CA PHE A 81 -7.92 -9.06 -2.67
C PHE A 81 -8.43 -9.33 -4.10
N SER A 82 -9.39 -8.54 -4.58
CA SER A 82 -9.96 -8.69 -5.91
C SER A 82 -8.93 -8.40 -7.00
N LEU A 83 -8.30 -7.22 -6.96
CA LEU A 83 -7.34 -6.79 -7.98
C LEU A 83 -6.09 -7.67 -8.00
N TYR A 84 -5.55 -8.05 -6.84
CA TYR A 84 -4.35 -8.88 -6.78
C TYR A 84 -4.61 -10.32 -7.22
N THR A 85 -5.75 -10.91 -6.87
CA THR A 85 -6.12 -12.23 -7.40
C THR A 85 -6.18 -12.20 -8.93
N LEU A 86 -6.81 -11.17 -9.52
CA LEU A 86 -6.87 -11.00 -10.97
C LEU A 86 -5.49 -10.85 -11.60
N ILE A 87 -4.62 -10.02 -11.03
CA ILE A 87 -3.29 -9.77 -11.59
C ILE A 87 -2.38 -11.00 -11.40
N CYS A 88 -2.42 -11.68 -10.25
CA CYS A 88 -1.67 -12.92 -10.02
C CYS A 88 -2.07 -14.02 -11.01
N ALA A 89 -3.37 -14.25 -11.21
CA ALA A 89 -3.87 -15.20 -12.19
C ALA A 89 -3.37 -14.87 -13.60
N TYR A 90 -3.31 -13.58 -13.94
CA TYR A 90 -2.79 -13.11 -15.22
C TYR A 90 -1.27 -13.33 -15.37
N VAL A 91 -0.46 -13.01 -14.36
CA VAL A 91 0.99 -13.23 -14.39
C VAL A 91 1.31 -14.71 -14.60
N ILE A 92 0.56 -15.61 -13.94
CA ILE A 92 0.69 -17.06 -14.12
C ILE A 92 0.37 -17.46 -15.57
N ARG A 93 -0.71 -16.92 -16.18
CA ARG A 93 -1.08 -17.19 -17.58
C ARG A 93 -0.05 -16.66 -18.58
N MET A 94 0.55 -15.50 -18.31
CA MET A 94 1.55 -14.87 -19.19
C MET A 94 2.91 -15.57 -19.17
N LYS A 95 3.23 -16.31 -18.10
CA LYS A 95 4.51 -17.04 -17.93
C LYS A 95 4.83 -17.98 -19.10
N GLY A 96 3.81 -18.51 -19.79
CA GLY A 96 3.97 -19.37 -20.95
C GLY A 96 4.13 -18.64 -22.30
N ILE A 97 3.76 -17.36 -22.39
CA ILE A 97 3.60 -16.62 -23.66
C ILE A 97 4.75 -15.65 -23.90
N VAL A 98 5.23 -14.97 -22.86
CA VAL A 98 6.22 -13.89 -22.98
C VAL A 98 7.55 -14.31 -22.35
N LYS A 99 8.58 -14.53 -23.16
CA LYS A 99 9.95 -14.81 -22.71
C LYS A 99 10.85 -13.59 -22.92
N GLY A 100 11.67 -13.22 -21.93
CA GLY A 100 12.70 -12.19 -22.07
C GLY A 100 12.82 -11.20 -20.90
N THR A 101 13.72 -10.23 -21.04
CA THR A 101 14.07 -9.23 -20.02
C THR A 101 12.89 -8.31 -19.64
N HIS A 102 12.02 -7.97 -20.59
CA HIS A 102 10.83 -7.15 -20.34
C HIS A 102 9.82 -7.83 -19.39
N TYR A 103 9.67 -9.15 -19.47
CA TYR A 103 8.81 -9.91 -18.56
C TYR A 103 9.37 -9.87 -17.13
N LYS A 104 10.68 -10.05 -16.94
CA LYS A 104 11.33 -10.00 -15.61
C LYS A 104 11.13 -8.65 -14.93
N SER A 105 11.33 -7.55 -15.65
CA SER A 105 11.12 -6.20 -15.10
C SER A 105 9.66 -5.94 -14.72
N GLN A 106 8.70 -6.37 -15.54
CA GLN A 106 7.27 -6.24 -15.23
C GLN A 106 6.87 -7.06 -14.00
N VAL A 107 7.32 -8.31 -13.90
CA VAL A 107 7.07 -9.16 -12.73
C VAL A 107 7.69 -8.56 -11.47
N GLN A 108 8.89 -7.98 -11.57
CA GLN A 108 9.55 -7.33 -10.45
C GLN A 108 8.76 -6.12 -9.92
N LEU A 109 8.27 -5.25 -10.81
CA LEU A 109 7.38 -4.14 -10.43
C LEU A 109 6.07 -4.64 -9.80
N PHE A 110 5.53 -5.74 -10.32
CA PHE A 110 4.32 -6.35 -9.76
C PHE A 110 4.56 -6.90 -8.35
N VAL A 111 5.65 -7.64 -8.13
CA VAL A 111 6.00 -8.18 -6.81
C VAL A 111 6.21 -7.04 -5.80
N GLN A 112 6.85 -5.93 -6.20
CA GLN A 112 6.96 -4.74 -5.35
C GLN A 112 5.59 -4.21 -4.91
N ALA A 113 4.69 -3.99 -5.88
CA ALA A 113 3.35 -3.50 -5.59
C ALA A 113 2.54 -4.48 -4.73
N LEU A 114 2.70 -5.79 -4.94
CA LEU A 114 2.04 -6.83 -4.15
C LEU A 114 2.51 -6.80 -2.70
N LEU A 115 3.83 -6.73 -2.45
CA LEU A 115 4.38 -6.68 -1.10
C LEU A 115 3.93 -5.43 -0.34
N ILE A 116 3.96 -4.26 -1.00
CA ILE A 116 3.50 -2.98 -0.46
C ILE A 116 2.02 -3.03 -0.06
N CYS A 117 1.16 -3.50 -0.95
CA CYS A 117 -0.27 -3.47 -0.67
C CYS A 117 -0.72 -4.61 0.25
N THR A 118 0.01 -5.73 0.32
CA THR A 118 -0.31 -6.82 1.25
C THR A 118 -0.17 -6.37 2.70
N THR A 119 0.87 -5.60 3.05
CA THR A 119 0.99 -5.06 4.41
C THR A 119 -0.15 -4.11 4.74
N THR A 120 -0.52 -3.23 3.80
CA THR A 120 -1.66 -2.32 3.95
C THR A 120 -2.98 -3.09 4.13
N ALA A 121 -3.22 -4.13 3.32
CA ALA A 121 -4.43 -4.95 3.40
C ALA A 121 -4.51 -5.74 4.72
N ILE A 122 -3.38 -6.30 5.20
CA ILE A 122 -3.32 -6.99 6.50
C ILE A 122 -3.66 -6.01 7.62
N THR A 123 -3.08 -4.82 7.62
CA THR A 123 -3.39 -3.79 8.61
C THR A 123 -4.86 -3.40 8.59
N SER A 124 -5.42 -3.09 7.41
CA SER A 124 -6.84 -2.75 7.28
C SER A 124 -7.74 -3.88 7.77
N LEU A 125 -7.42 -5.14 7.47
CA LEU A 125 -8.17 -6.30 7.96
C LEU A 125 -8.12 -6.42 9.49
N LEU A 126 -6.95 -6.29 10.10
CA LEU A 126 -6.79 -6.38 11.56
C LEU A 126 -7.56 -5.26 12.28
N TYR A 127 -7.55 -4.05 11.76
CA TYR A 127 -8.35 -2.93 12.31
C TYR A 127 -9.86 -3.17 12.19
N VAL A 128 -10.31 -3.78 11.09
CA VAL A 128 -11.73 -4.17 10.93
C VAL A 128 -12.07 -5.25 11.96
N LEU A 129 -11.22 -6.26 12.14
CA LEU A 129 -11.44 -7.33 13.12
C LEU A 129 -11.48 -6.79 14.56
N LEU A 130 -10.66 -5.81 14.91
CA LEU A 130 -10.70 -5.16 16.23
C LEU A 130 -12.09 -4.57 16.55
N GLY A 131 -12.84 -4.14 15.53
CA GLY A 131 -14.20 -3.62 15.69
C GLY A 131 -15.28 -4.69 15.91
N PHE A 132 -15.00 -5.97 15.61
CA PHE A 132 -15.97 -7.06 15.70
C PHE A 132 -15.65 -8.09 16.79
N ILE A 133 -14.37 -8.30 17.09
CA ILE A 133 -13.91 -9.31 18.05
C ILE A 133 -12.88 -8.73 19.02
N THR A 134 -12.86 -9.25 20.23
CA THR A 134 -11.81 -8.93 21.21
C THR A 134 -10.50 -9.62 20.82
N LEU A 135 -9.49 -8.83 20.46
CA LEU A 135 -8.15 -9.31 20.14
C LEU A 135 -7.27 -9.35 21.40
N SER A 136 -6.34 -10.30 21.46
CA SER A 136 -5.34 -10.33 22.54
C SER A 136 -4.40 -9.12 22.43
N ARG A 137 -3.86 -8.66 23.56
CA ARG A 137 -2.95 -7.51 23.60
C ARG A 137 -1.75 -7.67 22.66
N SER A 138 -1.20 -8.87 22.55
CA SER A 138 -0.08 -9.17 21.63
C SER A 138 -0.46 -8.96 20.16
N LEU A 139 -1.68 -9.36 19.77
CA LEU A 139 -2.19 -9.15 18.40
C LEU A 139 -2.42 -7.67 18.12
N ILE A 140 -2.92 -6.90 19.09
CA ILE A 140 -3.11 -5.46 18.96
C ILE A 140 -1.77 -4.74 18.78
N ILE A 141 -0.75 -5.11 19.55
CA ILE A 141 0.61 -4.57 19.39
C ILE A 141 1.16 -4.93 18.01
N ALA A 142 1.05 -6.20 17.61
CA ALA A 142 1.50 -6.64 16.29
C ALA A 142 0.81 -5.88 15.15
N MET A 143 -0.51 -5.64 15.26
CA MET A 143 -1.26 -4.82 14.30
C MET A 143 -0.69 -3.41 14.18
N ASN A 144 -0.41 -2.74 15.30
CA ASN A 144 0.19 -1.40 15.29
C ASN A 144 1.61 -1.39 14.70
N VAL A 145 2.37 -2.47 14.86
CA VAL A 145 3.67 -2.67 14.20
C VAL A 145 3.48 -2.85 12.68
N PHE A 146 2.53 -3.68 12.24
CA PHE A 146 2.20 -3.84 10.82
C PHE A 146 1.75 -2.54 10.18
N TRP A 147 0.95 -1.73 10.90
CA TRP A 147 0.55 -0.41 10.45
C TRP A 147 1.75 0.51 10.23
N GLN A 148 2.68 0.60 11.18
CA GLN A 148 3.92 1.37 11.00
C GLN A 148 4.76 0.84 9.81
N LEU A 149 4.85 -0.49 9.69
CA LEU A 149 5.56 -1.15 8.61
C LEU A 149 4.93 -0.84 7.24
N SER A 150 3.60 -0.69 7.17
CA SER A 150 2.89 -0.34 5.93
C SER A 150 3.33 1.02 5.36
N HIS A 151 3.88 1.91 6.17
CA HIS A 151 4.41 3.19 5.70
C HIS A 151 5.94 3.15 5.47
N GLY A 152 6.69 2.41 6.30
CA GLY A 152 8.16 2.36 6.24
C GLY A 152 8.75 1.31 5.29
N LEU A 153 8.04 0.23 5.01
CA LEU A 153 8.56 -0.93 4.27
C LEU A 153 8.85 -0.63 2.80
N HIS A 154 8.20 0.40 2.22
CA HIS A 154 8.29 0.72 0.80
C HIS A 154 9.74 1.00 0.38
N GLY A 155 10.48 1.75 1.19
CA GLY A 155 11.89 2.06 0.93
C GLY A 155 12.76 0.81 0.86
N PHE A 156 12.56 -0.13 1.79
CA PHE A 156 13.26 -1.41 1.77
C PHE A 156 12.91 -2.25 0.55
N ILE A 157 11.62 -2.36 0.20
CA ILE A 157 11.17 -3.08 -0.99
C ILE A 157 11.83 -2.50 -2.25
N TYR A 158 11.83 -1.18 -2.42
CA TYR A 158 12.50 -0.56 -3.55
C TYR A 158 14.02 -0.80 -3.54
N PHE A 159 14.67 -0.75 -2.38
CA PHE A 159 16.10 -1.03 -2.28
C PHE A 159 16.46 -2.47 -2.69
N PHE A 160 15.70 -3.48 -2.26
CA PHE A 160 15.97 -4.88 -2.63
C PHE A 160 15.60 -5.19 -4.08
N PHE A 161 14.46 -4.65 -4.55
CA PHE A 161 13.86 -5.01 -5.82
C PHE A 161 14.06 -3.97 -6.92
N ASN A 162 14.75 -2.84 -6.73
CA ASN A 162 15.03 -1.90 -7.81
C ASN A 162 16.54 -1.67 -7.91
N ARG A 163 17.16 -2.27 -8.93
CA ARG A 163 18.62 -2.21 -9.13
C ARG A 163 19.11 -0.78 -9.33
N SER A 164 18.33 0.07 -10.00
CA SER A 164 18.70 1.48 -10.20
C SER A 164 18.74 2.21 -8.86
N ILE A 165 17.64 2.17 -8.10
CA ILE A 165 17.56 2.79 -6.76
C ILE A 165 18.67 2.26 -5.85
N ARG A 166 18.89 0.95 -5.82
CA ARG A 166 19.96 0.34 -5.01
C ARG A 166 21.34 0.87 -5.37
N ASN A 167 21.64 0.99 -6.67
CA ASN A 167 22.94 1.49 -7.12
C ASN A 167 23.12 2.97 -6.74
N GLU A 168 22.08 3.80 -6.91
CA GLU A 168 22.11 5.21 -6.50
C GLU A 168 22.33 5.35 -4.99
N VAL A 169 21.55 4.61 -4.19
CA VAL A 169 21.69 4.62 -2.72
C VAL A 169 23.09 4.17 -2.30
N LEU A 170 23.61 3.07 -2.86
CA LEU A 170 24.97 2.61 -2.56
C LEU A 170 26.05 3.57 -3.07
N GLY A 171 25.78 4.30 -4.15
CA GLY A 171 26.63 5.36 -4.68
C GLY A 171 26.76 6.54 -3.72
N ILE A 172 25.67 6.93 -3.04
CA ILE A 172 25.68 7.94 -1.97
C ILE A 172 26.61 7.50 -0.82
N PHE A 173 26.60 6.21 -0.48
CA PHE A 173 27.49 5.62 0.54
C PHE A 173 28.91 5.28 0.03
N GLY A 174 29.31 5.76 -1.17
CA GLY A 174 30.68 5.68 -1.66
C GLY A 174 31.02 4.49 -2.57
N ARG A 175 30.06 3.63 -2.92
CA ARG A 175 30.27 2.62 -3.98
C ARG A 175 30.02 3.24 -5.35
N LYS A 176 31.00 4.00 -5.85
CA LYS A 176 31.00 4.47 -7.25
C LYS A 176 31.08 3.28 -8.19
N LYS A 177 30.11 3.15 -9.09
CA LYS A 177 30.26 2.27 -10.26
C LYS A 177 31.05 3.04 -11.32
N SER A 178 32.14 2.44 -11.82
CA SER A 178 32.83 2.96 -13.00
C SER A 178 31.89 2.82 -14.19
N ASP A 179 31.34 3.94 -14.68
CA ASP A 179 30.58 3.94 -15.92
C ASP A 179 31.56 3.77 -17.08
N HIS A 180 31.47 2.62 -17.75
CA HIS A 180 32.06 2.44 -19.07
C HIS A 180 31.29 3.34 -20.03
N ILE A 181 31.79 4.58 -20.21
CA ILE A 181 31.38 5.48 -21.28
C ILE A 181 31.65 4.75 -22.59
N THR A 182 30.60 4.18 -23.18
CA THR A 182 30.67 3.68 -24.55
C THR A 182 30.36 4.89 -25.42
N THR A 183 31.41 5.60 -25.82
CA THR A 183 31.34 6.62 -26.87
C THR A 183 30.79 5.96 -28.13
N VAL A 184 29.51 6.17 -28.42
CA VAL A 184 28.95 5.94 -29.74
C VAL A 184 29.47 7.06 -30.62
N THR A 185 30.56 6.77 -31.33
CA THR A 185 31.03 7.58 -32.45
C THR A 185 29.97 7.54 -33.53
N ALA A 186 29.25 8.65 -33.72
CA ALA A 186 28.49 8.90 -34.92
C ALA A 186 29.47 9.08 -36.09
N ARG A 187 29.32 8.24 -37.11
CA ARG A 187 29.89 8.43 -38.45
C ARG A 187 28.74 8.72 -39.40
#